data_AF-A0A9D5ZGA3-F1
#
_entry.id   AF-A0A9D5ZGA3-F1
#
_cell.length_a   1.000
_cell.length_b   1.000
_cell.length_c   1.000
_cell.angle_alpha   90.00
_cell.angle_beta   90.00
_cell.angle_gamma   90.00
#
_symmetry.space_group_name_H-M   'P 1'
#
loop_
_entity.id
_entity.type
_entity.pdbx_description
1 polymer ?
#
loop_
_entity_poly.entity_id
_entity_poly.type
_entity_poly.pdbx_seq_one_letter_code
_entity_poly.pdbx_strand_id
1 'polypeptide(L)'
;MQMHEVLVRVNDLYAQGMTDKFDILFALGEDGEAAFESHANRMGERCWTKAALLAIVDLVGRMGQEGVVPDKLGNEVREVVRTARDAFHHFPWQVDALVEHAPALYDLIVEKSANPQLCDRLSRRAFTTICKNVVFNR
;
A
#
# COMPACT_ATOMS: atom_id res chain seq x y z
N MET A 1 1.37 -3.36 -17.50
CA MET A 1 1.55 -3.01 -16.08
C MET A 1 0.30 -2.30 -15.60
N GLN A 2 -0.34 -2.76 -14.53
CA GLN A 2 -1.51 -2.10 -13.94
C GLN A 2 -1.06 -1.02 -12.96
N MET A 3 -1.84 0.06 -12.80
CA MET A 3 -1.47 1.19 -11.93
C MET A 3 -1.11 0.79 -10.49
N HIS A 4 -1.73 -0.25 -9.92
CA HIS A 4 -1.39 -0.72 -8.57
C HIS A 4 0.02 -1.34 -8.51
N GLU A 5 0.49 -2.01 -9.56
CA GLU A 5 1.86 -2.56 -9.63
C GLU A 5 2.90 -1.43 -9.66
N VAL A 6 2.57 -0.32 -10.33
CA VAL A 6 3.40 0.89 -10.33
C VAL A 6 3.48 1.49 -8.93
N LEU A 7 2.34 1.62 -8.24
CA LEU A 7 2.30 2.13 -6.87
C LEU A 7 3.07 1.24 -5.88
N VAL A 8 3.04 -0.09 -6.05
CA VAL A 8 3.89 -0.98 -5.27
C VAL A 8 5.38 -0.66 -5.48
N ARG A 9 5.83 -0.46 -6.73
CA ARG A 9 7.23 -0.08 -7.01
C ARG A 9 7.59 1.31 -6.45
N VAL A 10 6.66 2.27 -6.50
CA VAL A 10 6.82 3.58 -5.86
C VAL A 10 7.05 3.42 -4.36
N ASN A 11 6.28 2.58 -3.68
CA ASN A 11 6.49 2.28 -2.27
C ASN A 11 7.86 1.65 -2.01
N ASP A 12 8.29 0.70 -2.84
CA ASP A 12 9.59 0.02 -2.68
C ASP A 12 10.76 1.00 -2.81
N LEU A 13 10.70 1.94 -3.77
CA LEU A 13 11.68 3.02 -3.94
C LEU A 13 11.66 4.00 -2.75
N TYR A 14 10.47 4.35 -2.29
CA TYR A 14 10.29 5.23 -1.13
C TYR A 14 10.86 4.60 0.15
N ALA A 15 10.62 3.31 0.37
CA ALA A 15 11.16 2.56 1.49
C ALA A 15 12.70 2.46 1.47
N GLN A 16 13.32 2.54 0.28
CA GLN A 16 14.78 2.59 0.10
C GLN A 16 15.38 3.99 0.34
N GLY A 17 14.56 4.98 0.70
CA GLY A 17 14.98 6.34 1.03
C GLY A 17 14.80 7.35 -0.10
N MET A 18 14.27 6.93 -1.26
CA MET A 18 13.98 7.84 -2.36
C MET A 18 12.64 8.54 -2.12
N THR A 19 12.69 9.77 -1.59
CA THR A 19 11.49 10.50 -1.17
C THR A 19 11.07 11.59 -2.16
N ASP A 20 11.95 11.99 -3.08
CA ASP A 20 11.61 12.95 -4.14
C ASP A 20 10.77 12.30 -5.22
N LYS A 21 9.67 12.96 -5.59
CA LYS A 21 8.71 12.46 -6.58
C LYS A 21 9.35 12.25 -7.95
N PHE A 22 10.18 13.17 -8.41
CA PHE A 22 10.79 13.09 -9.74
C PHE A 22 11.86 12.02 -9.78
N ASP A 23 12.66 11.88 -8.71
CA ASP A 23 13.63 10.79 -8.58
C ASP A 23 12.93 9.42 -8.62
N ILE A 24 11.82 9.27 -7.89
CA ILE A 24 11.00 8.04 -7.93
C ILE A 24 10.50 7.79 -9.34
N LEU A 25 9.90 8.79 -10.00
CA LEU A 25 9.37 8.63 -11.36
C LEU A 25 10.46 8.24 -12.37
N PHE A 26 11.64 8.84 -12.25
CA PHE A 26 12.79 8.52 -13.09
C PHE A 26 13.31 7.09 -12.85
N ALA A 27 13.37 6.66 -11.58
CA ALA A 27 13.82 5.33 -11.20
C ALA A 27 12.85 4.20 -11.61
N LEU A 28 11.59 4.50 -11.92
CA LEU A 28 10.65 3.51 -12.44
C LEU A 28 10.97 3.05 -13.88
N GLY A 29 11.80 3.82 -14.61
CA GLY A 29 12.20 3.54 -15.99
C GLY A 29 11.06 3.75 -17.01
N GLU A 30 11.37 3.50 -18.28
CA GLU A 30 10.47 3.78 -19.42
C GLU A 30 9.08 3.12 -19.28
N ASP A 31 9.01 1.88 -18.79
CA ASP A 31 7.74 1.17 -18.58
C ASP A 31 6.88 1.84 -17.49
N GLY A 32 7.52 2.35 -16.44
CA GLY A 32 6.87 3.04 -15.34
C GLY A 32 6.36 4.41 -15.74
N GLU A 33 7.18 5.15 -16.49
CA GLU A 33 6.82 6.44 -17.06
C GLU A 33 5.65 6.29 -18.05
N ALA A 34 5.70 5.32 -18.97
CA ALA A 34 4.61 5.05 -19.92
C ALA A 34 3.30 4.66 -19.22
N ALA A 35 3.38 3.84 -18.16
CA ALA A 35 2.21 3.54 -17.34
C ALA A 35 1.67 4.80 -16.65
N PHE A 36 2.54 5.63 -16.08
CA PHE A 36 2.15 6.91 -15.48
C PHE A 36 1.52 7.86 -16.49
N GLU A 37 2.10 8.07 -17.67
CA GLU A 37 1.57 8.97 -18.70
C GLU A 37 0.22 8.49 -19.24
N SER A 38 0.08 7.18 -19.49
CA SER A 38 -1.16 6.59 -19.99
C SER A 38 -2.30 6.68 -18.97
N HIS A 39 -1.98 6.70 -17.68
CA HIS A 39 -2.93 6.67 -16.58
C HIS A 39 -3.20 8.03 -15.95
N ALA A 40 -2.20 8.90 -15.80
CA ALA A 40 -2.29 10.19 -15.12
C ALA A 40 -3.32 11.13 -15.77
N ASN A 41 -3.46 11.08 -17.11
CA ASN A 41 -4.41 11.93 -17.84
C ASN A 41 -5.80 11.29 -18.03
N ARG A 42 -5.99 10.01 -17.69
CA ARG A 42 -7.22 9.26 -18.00
C ARG A 42 -7.91 8.68 -16.76
N MET A 43 -7.21 8.55 -15.65
CA MET A 43 -7.75 7.98 -14.42
C MET A 43 -8.31 9.07 -13.53
N GLY A 44 -9.62 8.99 -13.27
CA GLY A 44 -10.23 9.76 -12.20
C GLY A 44 -9.75 9.30 -10.82
N GLU A 45 -9.95 10.15 -9.82
CA GLU A 45 -9.60 9.94 -8.41
C GLU A 45 -10.03 8.57 -7.85
N ARG A 46 -11.20 8.06 -8.27
CA ARG A 46 -11.69 6.72 -7.87
C ARG A 46 -10.78 5.59 -8.33
N CYS A 47 -10.21 5.71 -9.52
CA CYS A 47 -9.31 4.71 -10.08
C CYS A 47 -7.95 4.74 -9.37
N TRP A 48 -7.46 5.94 -9.02
CA TRP A 48 -6.27 6.12 -8.18
C TRP A 48 -6.45 5.55 -6.78
N THR A 49 -7.58 5.83 -6.16
CA THR A 49 -7.96 5.28 -4.85
C THR A 49 -7.96 3.76 -4.89
N LYS A 50 -8.66 3.15 -5.86
CA LYS A 50 -8.68 1.69 -6.01
C LYS A 50 -7.27 1.13 -6.20
N ALA A 51 -6.43 1.76 -7.02
CA ALA A 51 -5.06 1.31 -7.25
C ALA A 51 -4.20 1.37 -5.98
N ALA A 52 -4.29 2.47 -5.22
CA ALA A 52 -3.57 2.63 -3.96
C ALA A 52 -4.01 1.60 -2.91
N LEU A 53 -5.30 1.35 -2.78
CA LEU A 53 -5.83 0.35 -1.85
C LEU A 53 -5.36 -1.08 -2.23
N LEU A 54 -5.37 -1.42 -3.52
CA LEU A 54 -4.85 -2.71 -4.00
C LEU A 54 -3.34 -2.83 -3.77
N ALA A 55 -2.58 -1.76 -3.98
CA ALA A 55 -1.14 -1.75 -3.70
C ALA A 55 -0.85 -2.01 -2.21
N ILE A 56 -1.61 -1.39 -1.30
CA ILE A 56 -1.49 -1.64 0.14
C ILE A 56 -1.79 -3.11 0.49
N VAL A 57 -2.83 -3.69 -0.12
CA VAL A 57 -3.16 -5.11 0.04
C VAL A 57 -1.98 -6.00 -0.37
N ASP A 58 -1.38 -5.73 -1.53
CA ASP A 58 -0.26 -6.52 -2.02
C ASP A 58 1.00 -6.33 -1.16
N LEU A 59 1.28 -5.12 -0.69
CA LEU A 59 2.40 -4.82 0.22
C LEU A 59 2.25 -5.56 1.55
N VAL A 60 1.08 -5.50 2.17
CA VAL A 60 0.81 -6.21 3.43
C VAL A 60 0.77 -7.73 3.21
N GLY A 61 0.23 -8.20 2.08
CA GLY A 61 0.17 -9.62 1.75
C GLY A 61 1.54 -10.28 1.56
N ARG A 62 2.57 -9.50 1.17
CA ARG A 62 3.97 -9.94 1.10
C ARG A 62 4.62 -10.12 2.48
N MET A 63 4.06 -9.50 3.52
CA MET A 63 4.65 -9.53 4.85
C MET A 63 4.60 -10.94 5.44
N GLY A 64 5.75 -11.36 5.97
CA GLY A 64 5.93 -12.67 6.61
C GLY A 64 6.31 -13.82 5.68
N GLN A 65 6.70 -13.55 4.42
CA GLN A 65 7.66 -14.42 3.74
C GLN A 65 9.04 -14.37 4.42
N GLU A 66 9.35 -13.26 5.09
CA GLU A 66 10.63 -12.99 5.76
C GLU A 66 10.48 -13.03 7.28
N GLY A 67 10.38 -14.23 7.88
CA GLY A 67 10.75 -14.49 9.29
C GLY A 67 10.25 -13.51 10.38
N VAL A 68 9.08 -12.88 10.21
CA VAL A 68 8.59 -11.82 11.09
C VAL A 68 8.37 -12.36 12.52
N VAL A 69 8.94 -11.64 13.50
CA VAL A 69 8.77 -11.97 14.92
C VAL A 69 7.30 -11.71 15.33
N PRO A 70 6.61 -12.69 15.95
CA PRO A 70 5.16 -12.65 16.18
C PRO A 70 4.65 -11.38 16.86
N ASP A 71 5.39 -10.86 17.83
CA ASP A 71 4.97 -9.71 18.66
C ASP A 71 5.13 -8.35 17.95
N LYS A 72 5.79 -8.32 16.79
CA LYS A 72 6.05 -7.09 16.03
C LYS A 72 5.20 -6.93 14.79
N LEU A 73 4.48 -7.97 14.36
CA LEU A 73 3.70 -7.97 13.11
C LEU A 73 2.74 -6.77 13.02
N GLY A 74 1.99 -6.45 14.08
CA GLY A 74 1.07 -5.31 14.06
C GLY A 74 1.76 -3.95 13.90
N ASN A 75 2.98 -3.80 14.42
CA ASN A 75 3.78 -2.60 14.22
C ASN A 75 4.35 -2.56 12.81
N GLU A 76 4.85 -3.67 12.28
CA GLU A 76 5.34 -3.72 10.91
C GLU A 76 4.23 -3.42 9.89
N VAL A 77 3.03 -3.96 10.10
CA VAL A 77 1.87 -3.69 9.22
C VAL A 77 1.54 -2.21 9.27
N ARG A 78 1.58 -1.60 10.47
CA ARG A 78 1.41 -0.16 10.62
C ARG A 78 2.48 0.62 9.85
N GLU A 79 3.74 0.24 9.97
CA GLU A 79 4.83 0.92 9.27
C GLU A 79 4.69 0.78 7.75
N VAL A 80 4.35 -0.40 7.22
CA VAL A 80 4.11 -0.60 5.79
C VAL A 80 2.95 0.27 5.30
N VAL A 81 1.82 0.27 6.01
CA VAL A 81 0.66 1.09 5.65
C VAL A 81 0.98 2.59 5.74
N ARG A 82 1.80 3.01 6.71
CA ARG A 82 2.26 4.40 6.85
C ARG A 82 3.19 4.81 5.71
N THR A 83 4.18 3.97 5.40
CA THR A 83 5.11 4.20 4.29
C THR A 83 4.37 4.29 2.97
N ALA A 84 3.41 3.40 2.71
CA ALA A 84 2.58 3.45 1.52
C ALA A 84 1.75 4.75 1.46
N ARG A 85 1.14 5.16 2.59
CA ARG A 85 0.41 6.44 2.67
C ARG A 85 1.30 7.62 2.26
N ASP A 86 2.51 7.67 2.80
CA ASP A 86 3.45 8.76 2.56
C ASP A 86 3.98 8.74 1.12
N ALA A 87 4.36 7.56 0.61
CA ALA A 87 4.79 7.37 -0.77
C ALA A 87 3.69 7.79 -1.76
N PHE A 88 2.41 7.57 -1.42
CA PHE A 88 1.29 7.87 -2.31
C PHE A 88 0.73 9.28 -2.14
N HIS A 89 1.27 10.08 -1.21
CA HIS A 89 0.73 11.41 -0.86
C HIS A 89 0.66 12.37 -2.05
N HIS A 90 1.55 12.20 -3.04
CA HIS A 90 1.60 13.03 -4.25
C HIS A 90 0.63 12.61 -5.36
N PHE A 91 -0.17 11.56 -5.16
CA PHE A 91 -1.15 11.07 -6.13
C PHE A 91 -2.58 11.42 -5.69
N PRO A 92 -3.54 11.56 -6.63
CA PRO A 92 -4.90 11.96 -6.32
C PRO A 92 -5.74 10.76 -5.84
N TRP A 93 -5.37 10.21 -4.68
CA TRP A 93 -6.11 9.12 -4.02
C TRP A 93 -6.76 9.60 -2.73
N GLN A 94 -7.90 9.00 -2.37
CA GLN A 94 -8.64 9.33 -1.15
C GLN A 94 -8.10 8.51 0.02
N VAL A 95 -7.27 9.15 0.84
CA VAL A 95 -6.66 8.50 2.02
C VAL A 95 -7.73 7.97 2.99
N ASP A 96 -8.84 8.67 3.16
CA ASP A 96 -9.95 8.25 4.04
C ASP A 96 -10.61 6.94 3.59
N ALA A 97 -10.55 6.63 2.29
CA ALA A 97 -11.06 5.37 1.73
C ALA A 97 -10.31 4.15 2.30
N LEU A 98 -9.07 4.34 2.79
CA LEU A 98 -8.34 3.31 3.51
C LEU A 98 -9.07 2.86 4.78
N VAL A 99 -9.70 3.79 5.50
CA VAL A 99 -10.47 3.49 6.71
C VAL A 99 -11.85 2.93 6.37
N GLU A 100 -12.51 3.53 5.39
CA GLU A 100 -13.84 3.10 4.92
C GLU A 100 -13.82 1.64 4.45
N HIS A 101 -12.79 1.25 3.70
CA HIS A 101 -12.68 -0.08 3.12
C HIS A 101 -11.79 -1.04 3.91
N ALA A 102 -11.22 -0.63 5.06
CA ALA A 102 -10.30 -1.46 5.83
C ALA A 102 -10.78 -2.90 6.09
N PRO A 103 -12.06 -3.16 6.44
CA PRO A 103 -12.55 -4.53 6.61
C PRO A 103 -12.47 -5.37 5.33
N ALA A 104 -12.86 -4.79 4.19
CA ALA A 104 -12.84 -5.47 2.89
C ALA A 104 -11.41 -5.68 2.37
N LEU A 105 -10.51 -4.73 2.65
CA LEU A 105 -9.09 -4.85 2.31
C LEU A 105 -8.44 -5.97 3.11
N TYR A 106 -8.77 -6.11 4.40
CA TYR A 106 -8.30 -7.23 5.20
C TYR A 106 -8.76 -8.57 4.61
N ASP A 107 -10.03 -8.68 4.21
CA ASP A 107 -10.54 -9.91 3.62
C ASP A 107 -9.79 -10.25 2.32
N LEU A 108 -9.47 -9.25 1.51
CA LEU A 108 -8.65 -9.43 0.30
C LEU A 108 -7.19 -9.80 0.61
N ILE A 109 -6.61 -9.25 1.69
CA ILE A 109 -5.29 -9.63 2.19
C ILE A 109 -5.30 -11.10 2.59
N VAL A 110 -6.31 -11.56 3.33
CA VAL A 110 -6.44 -12.96 3.74
C VAL A 110 -6.62 -13.88 2.53
N GLU A 111 -7.41 -13.49 1.54
CA GLU A 111 -7.64 -14.27 0.32
C GLU A 111 -6.36 -14.40 -0.54
N LYS A 112 -5.60 -13.32 -0.67
CA LYS A 112 -4.40 -13.28 -1.51
C LYS A 112 -3.11 -13.72 -0.80
N SER A 113 -3.08 -13.66 0.53
CA SER A 113 -1.86 -13.97 1.27
C SER A 113 -1.61 -15.46 1.26
N ALA A 114 -0.42 -15.85 0.79
CA ALA A 114 0.09 -17.20 0.94
C ALA A 114 0.59 -17.50 2.36
N ASN A 115 0.44 -16.57 3.31
CA ASN A 115 1.00 -16.65 4.65
C ASN A 115 -0.09 -16.88 5.73
N PRO A 116 -0.24 -18.12 6.24
CA PRO A 116 -1.18 -18.44 7.31
C PRO A 116 -0.93 -17.63 8.60
N GLN A 117 0.32 -17.27 8.88
CA GLN A 117 0.69 -16.56 10.11
C GLN A 117 0.14 -15.14 10.15
N LEU A 118 -0.06 -14.51 8.98
CA LEU A 118 -0.63 -13.17 8.91
C LEU A 118 -2.10 -13.20 9.30
N CYS A 119 -2.85 -14.20 8.82
CA CYS A 119 -4.27 -14.42 9.13
C CYS A 119 -4.49 -14.81 10.60
N ASP A 120 -3.61 -15.63 11.17
CA ASP A 120 -3.73 -16.10 12.55
C ASP A 120 -3.40 -15.01 13.60
N ARG A 121 -2.55 -14.05 13.24
CA ARG A 121 -1.97 -13.09 14.21
C ARG A 121 -2.48 -11.66 14.04
N LEU A 122 -2.90 -11.27 12.84
CA LEU A 122 -3.52 -9.98 12.60
C LEU A 122 -5.03 -10.17 12.47
N SER A 123 -5.81 -9.72 13.45
CA SER A 123 -7.26 -9.73 13.32
C SER A 123 -7.76 -8.60 12.41
N ARG A 124 -8.93 -8.81 11.77
CA ARG A 124 -9.63 -7.76 11.01
C ARG A 124 -9.80 -6.45 11.79
N ARG A 125 -10.12 -6.55 13.09
CA ARG A 125 -10.26 -5.39 13.99
C ARG A 125 -8.93 -4.67 14.21
N ALA A 126 -7.84 -5.43 14.41
CA ALA A 126 -6.51 -4.86 14.58
C ALA A 126 -6.08 -4.11 13.31
N PHE A 127 -6.26 -4.71 12.13
CA PHE A 127 -5.95 -4.05 10.85
C PHE A 127 -6.75 -2.76 10.66
N THR A 128 -8.07 -2.79 10.89
CA THR A 128 -8.91 -1.59 10.83
C THR A 128 -8.43 -0.49 11.79
N THR A 129 -7.96 -0.88 12.98
CA THR A 129 -7.42 0.06 13.97
C THR A 129 -6.09 0.65 13.51
N ILE A 130 -5.23 -0.15 12.87
CA ILE A 130 -3.99 0.33 12.23
C ILE A 130 -4.31 1.36 11.16
N CYS A 131 -5.22 1.07 10.22
CA CYS A 131 -5.63 2.01 9.18
C CYS A 131 -6.12 3.34 9.77
N LYS A 132 -7.01 3.30 10.78
CA LYS A 132 -7.49 4.50 11.48
C LYS A 132 -6.34 5.29 12.11
N ASN A 133 -5.41 4.61 12.77
CA ASN A 133 -4.27 5.27 13.39
C ASN A 133 -3.36 5.92 12.33
N VAL A 134 -3.08 5.24 11.22
CA VAL A 134 -2.24 5.79 10.15
C VAL A 134 -2.89 7.01 9.49
N VAL A 135 -4.21 7.03 9.34
CA VAL A 135 -4.91 8.16 8.72
C VAL A 135 -5.10 9.34 9.69
N PHE A 136 -5.50 9.09 10.94
CA PHE A 136 -5.94 10.15 11.86
C PHE A 136 -4.99 10.48 13.01
N ASN A 137 -4.10 9.58 13.40
CA ASN A 137 -3.18 9.79 14.52
C ASN A 137 -1.76 9.98 14.00
N ARG A 138 -1.34 11.25 13.89
CA ARG A 138 0.04 11.65 13.58
C ARG A 138 0.96 11.49 14.79
#